data_AF-A0A925L7Z1-F1
#
_entry.id   AF-A0A925L7Z1-F1
#
_cell.length_a   1.000
_cell.length_b   1.000
_cell.length_c   1.000
_cell.angle_alpha   90.00
_cell.angle_beta   90.00
_cell.angle_gamma   90.00
#
_symmetry.space_group_name_H-M   'P 1'
#
loop_
_entity.id
_entity.type
_entity.pdbx_description
1 polymer ?
#
loop_
_entity_poly.entity_id
_entity_poly.type
_entity_poly.pdbx_seq_one_letter_code
_entity_poly.pdbx_strand_id
1 'polypeptide(L)'
;TQLAQTLLRSVIGKMELDKTFEERDHINMSVVAALDEAASNWGVKVLRYEIKDLTPPAAILHSMQAQITAEREKRALIAASEGRKQEQINIATGEREAFIARSEGQRQAEINKAQGEAAAIVAVADATAEAIRKIAEAIRSPGGEQAVQLKVAEKAVEAYAQLAQKNNTMIVPGNMSEVASLIATSMALIKHKAPGAP
;
A
#
# COMPACT_ATOMS: atom_id res chain seq x y z
N THR A 1 52.80 -44.78 34.96
CA THR A 1 52.49 -44.08 33.69
C THR A 1 51.56 -44.89 32.79
N GLN A 2 51.74 -46.21 32.63
CA GLN A 2 50.85 -47.04 31.79
C GLN A 2 49.39 -47.07 32.24
N LEU A 3 49.10 -47.10 33.55
CA LEU A 3 47.73 -47.16 34.07
C LEU A 3 46.87 -45.94 33.65
N ALA A 4 47.44 -44.74 33.78
CA ALA A 4 46.79 -43.49 33.36
C ALA A 4 46.50 -43.46 31.85
N GLN A 5 47.44 -43.99 31.03
CA GLN A 5 47.26 -44.07 29.58
C GLN A 5 46.16 -45.06 29.18
N THR A 6 46.06 -46.21 29.87
CA THR A 6 45.02 -47.21 29.60
C THR A 6 43.63 -46.68 29.98
N LEU A 7 43.52 -46.01 31.13
CA LEU A 7 42.26 -45.39 31.57
C LEU A 7 41.83 -44.26 30.62
N LEU A 8 42.74 -43.38 30.22
CA LEU A 8 42.45 -42.31 29.27
C LEU A 8 41.97 -42.87 27.92
N ARG A 9 42.60 -43.92 27.40
CA ARG A 9 42.16 -44.59 26.16
C ARG A 9 40.74 -45.18 26.29
N SER A 10 40.41 -45.76 27.44
CA SER A 10 39.09 -46.34 27.72
C SER A 10 38.00 -45.28 27.86
N VAL A 11 38.29 -44.17 28.54
CA VAL A 11 37.35 -43.05 28.72
C VAL A 11 37.08 -42.35 27.38
N ILE A 12 38.12 -42.02 26.62
CA ILE A 12 37.97 -41.39 25.30
C ILE A 12 37.24 -42.30 24.31
N GLY A 13 37.49 -43.61 24.35
CA GLY A 13 36.84 -44.58 23.46
C GLY A 13 35.33 -44.74 23.67
N LYS A 14 34.78 -44.25 24.79
CA LYS A 14 33.34 -44.29 25.10
C LYS A 14 32.63 -42.97 24.77
N MET A 15 33.37 -41.91 24.46
CA MET A 15 32.84 -40.58 24.19
C MET A 15 32.73 -40.32 22.69
N GLU A 16 31.75 -39.50 22.31
CA GLU A 16 31.69 -38.97 20.95
C GLU A 16 32.87 -38.01 20.72
N LEU A 17 33.40 -38.01 19.50
CA LEU A 17 34.58 -37.23 19.14
C LEU A 17 34.41 -35.73 19.45
N ASP A 18 33.26 -35.15 19.12
CA ASP A 18 32.96 -33.74 19.36
C ASP A 18 32.96 -33.41 20.87
N LYS A 19 32.36 -34.29 21.69
CA LYS A 19 32.36 -34.15 23.16
C LYS A 19 33.74 -34.28 23.77
N THR A 20 34.65 -34.99 23.10
CA THR A 20 36.02 -35.14 23.57
C THR A 20 36.80 -33.81 23.51
N PHE A 21 36.42 -32.90 22.61
CA PHE A 21 37.01 -31.55 22.51
C PHE A 21 36.34 -30.52 23.41
N GLU A 22 35.02 -30.61 23.58
CA GLU A 22 34.23 -29.66 24.38
C GLU A 22 34.34 -29.92 25.88
N GLU A 23 34.44 -31.18 26.31
CA GLU A 23 34.32 -31.58 27.72
C GLU A 23 35.65 -31.98 28.37
N ARG A 24 36.73 -31.21 28.14
CA ARG A 24 38.06 -31.52 28.72
C ARG A 24 38.03 -31.66 30.24
N ASP A 25 37.26 -30.83 30.93
CA ASP A 25 37.11 -30.89 32.39
C ASP A 25 36.43 -32.17 32.87
N HIS A 26 35.44 -32.65 32.11
CA HIS A 26 34.75 -33.91 32.41
C HIS A 26 35.67 -35.12 32.24
N ILE A 27 36.52 -35.12 31.20
CA ILE A 27 37.54 -36.16 31.01
C ILE A 27 38.56 -36.11 32.15
N ASN A 28 39.02 -34.91 32.53
CA ASN A 28 39.95 -34.74 33.65
C ASN A 28 39.36 -35.31 34.95
N MET A 29 38.11 -34.98 35.28
CA MET A 29 37.42 -35.51 36.46
C MET A 29 37.30 -37.04 36.42
N SER A 30 36.87 -37.59 35.28
CA SER A 30 36.68 -39.04 35.10
C SER A 30 38.01 -39.80 35.22
N VAL A 31 39.09 -39.26 34.69
CA VAL A 31 40.44 -39.85 34.75
C VAL A 31 41.01 -39.74 36.17
N VAL A 32 40.81 -38.60 36.86
CA VAL A 32 41.22 -38.44 38.27
C VAL A 32 40.50 -39.43 39.17
N ALA A 33 39.18 -39.59 39.03
CA ALA A 33 38.40 -40.51 39.84
C ALA A 33 38.88 -41.97 39.66
N ALA A 34 39.10 -42.41 38.42
CA ALA A 34 39.58 -43.75 38.13
C ALA A 34 41.03 -43.98 38.59
N LEU A 35 41.88 -42.93 38.58
CA LEU A 35 43.24 -43.00 39.10
C LEU A 35 43.29 -43.04 40.63
N ASP A 36 42.46 -42.26 41.31
CA ASP A 36 42.41 -42.21 42.78
C ASP A 36 41.93 -43.55 43.36
N GLU A 37 40.92 -44.17 42.73
CA GLU A 37 40.45 -45.51 43.09
C GLU A 37 41.57 -46.56 43.00
N ALA A 38 42.33 -46.57 41.90
CA ALA A 38 43.42 -47.52 41.70
C ALA A 38 44.66 -47.20 42.59
N ALA A 39 44.91 -45.93 42.89
CA ALA A 39 46.04 -45.48 43.72
C ALA A 39 45.78 -45.61 45.23
N SER A 40 44.53 -45.80 45.65
CA SER A 40 44.13 -46.06 47.05
C SER A 40 44.92 -47.23 47.67
N ASN A 41 45.13 -48.31 46.90
CA ASN A 41 45.91 -49.48 47.33
C ASN A 41 47.41 -49.19 47.57
N TRP A 42 47.92 -48.06 47.08
CA TRP A 42 49.32 -47.65 47.20
C TRP A 42 49.50 -46.46 48.17
N GLY A 43 48.43 -45.93 48.76
CA GLY A 43 48.49 -44.81 49.71
C GLY A 43 48.88 -43.47 49.09
N VAL A 44 48.69 -43.30 47.78
CA VAL A 44 49.02 -42.07 47.05
C VAL A 44 47.74 -41.38 46.61
N LYS A 45 47.61 -40.07 46.88
CA LYS A 45 46.46 -39.25 46.46
C LYS A 45 46.78 -38.46 45.21
N VAL A 46 45.93 -38.55 44.19
CA VAL A 46 46.08 -37.80 42.94
C VAL A 46 45.35 -36.46 43.07
N LEU A 47 46.09 -35.34 43.03
CA LEU A 47 45.53 -34.01 43.27
C LEU A 47 44.93 -33.37 42.00
N ARG A 48 45.55 -33.59 40.83
CA ARG A 48 45.11 -33.03 39.56
C ARG A 48 45.67 -33.83 38.38
N TYR A 49 44.84 -34.01 37.36
CA TYR A 49 45.24 -34.47 36.04
C TYR A 49 44.83 -33.41 35.02
N GLU A 50 45.68 -33.15 34.03
CA GLU A 50 45.41 -32.17 32.98
C GLU A 50 45.85 -32.73 31.63
N ILE A 51 44.88 -32.81 30.71
CA ILE A 51 45.14 -33.17 29.32
C ILE A 51 45.81 -31.99 28.64
N LYS A 52 47.04 -32.21 28.17
CA LYS A 52 47.82 -31.22 27.45
C LYS A 52 47.27 -31.03 26.02
N ASP A 53 47.55 -31.99 25.14
CA ASP A 53 47.16 -31.96 23.74
C ASP A 53 46.47 -33.26 23.33
N LEU A 54 45.31 -33.14 22.67
CA LEU A 54 44.64 -34.25 22.01
C LEU A 54 44.68 -33.97 20.50
N THR A 55 45.58 -34.67 19.80
CA THR A 55 45.72 -34.52 18.35
C THR A 55 45.05 -35.73 17.67
N PRO A 56 43.86 -35.57 17.08
CA PRO A 56 43.22 -36.65 16.33
C PRO A 56 44.00 -36.94 15.03
N PRO A 57 43.88 -38.16 14.47
CA PRO A 57 44.48 -38.49 13.18
C PRO A 57 43.92 -37.62 12.04
N ALA A 58 44.76 -37.31 11.05
CA ALA A 58 44.39 -36.43 9.92
C ALA A 58 43.14 -36.88 9.15
N ALA A 59 42.91 -38.19 9.03
CA ALA A 59 41.72 -38.75 8.37
C ALA A 59 40.41 -38.31 9.05
N ILE A 60 40.40 -38.25 10.39
CA ILE A 60 39.21 -37.86 11.16
C ILE A 60 38.98 -36.35 11.06
N LEU A 61 40.03 -35.54 11.11
CA LEU A 61 39.94 -34.09 10.92
C LEU A 61 39.34 -33.73 9.56
N HIS A 62 39.73 -34.45 8.50
CA HIS A 62 39.19 -34.20 7.17
C HIS A 62 37.69 -34.52 7.08
N SER A 63 37.27 -35.68 7.60
CA SER A 63 35.85 -36.06 7.64
C SER A 63 35.01 -35.09 8.47
N MET A 64 35.53 -34.65 9.61
CA MET A 64 34.87 -33.67 10.48
C MET A 64 34.73 -32.32 9.78
N GLN A 65 35.79 -31.86 9.11
CA GLN A 65 35.74 -30.63 8.32
C GLN A 65 34.72 -30.71 7.19
N ALA A 66 34.66 -31.85 6.48
CA ALA A 66 33.68 -32.08 5.42
C ALA A 66 32.24 -32.07 5.96
N GLN A 67 32.01 -32.70 7.11
CA GLN A 67 30.70 -32.71 7.78
C GLN A 67 30.28 -31.31 8.23
N ILE A 68 31.17 -30.54 8.86
CA ILE A 68 30.88 -29.16 9.29
C ILE A 68 30.56 -28.27 8.09
N THR A 69 31.34 -28.39 7.01
CA THR A 69 31.09 -27.64 5.78
C THR A 69 29.72 -28.00 5.20
N ALA A 70 29.38 -29.29 5.07
CA ALA A 70 28.09 -29.74 4.57
C ALA A 70 26.91 -29.25 5.43
N GLU A 71 27.03 -29.32 6.75
CA GLU A 71 26.01 -28.83 7.69
C GLU A 71 25.83 -27.31 7.56
N ARG A 72 26.93 -26.56 7.42
CA ARG A 72 26.90 -25.10 7.18
C ARG A 72 26.25 -24.77 5.84
N GLU A 73 26.62 -25.46 4.77
CA GLU A 73 26.03 -25.28 3.44
C GLU A 73 24.53 -25.57 3.45
N LYS A 74 24.11 -26.66 4.09
CA LYS A 74 22.70 -27.00 4.27
C LYS A 74 21.95 -25.89 5.01
N ARG A 75 22.49 -25.40 6.13
CA ARG A 75 21.88 -24.30 6.90
C ARG A 75 21.80 -23.01 6.09
N ALA A 76 22.85 -22.68 5.35
CA ALA A 76 22.87 -21.51 4.48
C ALA A 76 21.83 -21.61 3.36
N LEU A 77 21.67 -22.79 2.75
CA LEU A 77 20.68 -23.03 1.70
C LEU A 77 19.24 -22.91 2.23
N ILE A 78 18.96 -23.46 3.41
CA ILE A 78 17.64 -23.35 4.06
C ILE A 78 17.34 -21.87 4.36
N ALA A 79 18.28 -21.16 5.00
CA ALA A 79 18.10 -19.75 5.32
C ALA A 79 17.89 -18.89 4.05
N ALA A 80 18.62 -19.16 2.97
CA ALA A 80 18.43 -18.47 1.69
C ALA A 80 17.06 -18.78 1.06
N SER A 81 16.60 -20.03 1.12
CA SER A 81 15.29 -20.42 0.60
C SER A 81 14.15 -19.79 1.40
N GLU A 82 14.26 -19.76 2.72
CA GLU A 82 13.29 -19.10 3.60
C GLU A 82 13.27 -17.59 3.37
N GLY A 83 14.44 -16.97 3.22
CA GLY A 83 14.56 -15.56 2.86
C GLY A 83 13.85 -15.22 1.55
N ARG A 84 14.07 -16.00 0.48
CA ARG A 84 13.39 -15.83 -0.81
C ARG A 84 11.87 -16.00 -0.70
N LYS A 85 11.41 -17.00 0.05
CA LYS A 85 9.97 -17.21 0.29
C LYS A 85 9.36 -16.00 0.99
N GLN A 86 10.02 -15.51 2.05
CA GLN A 86 9.54 -14.36 2.81
C GLN A 86 9.53 -13.08 1.95
N GLU A 87 10.58 -12.86 1.16
CA GLU A 87 10.67 -11.75 0.19
C GLU A 87 9.48 -11.77 -0.77
N GLN A 88 9.20 -12.90 -1.41
CA GLN A 88 8.08 -13.04 -2.35
C GLN A 88 6.72 -12.81 -1.68
N ILE A 89 6.54 -13.30 -0.46
CA ILE A 89 5.31 -13.06 0.32
C ILE A 89 5.16 -11.56 0.62
N ASN A 90 6.24 -10.89 1.05
CA ASN A 90 6.20 -9.48 1.37
C ASN A 90 5.88 -8.62 0.13
N ILE A 91 6.49 -8.94 -1.03
CA ILE A 91 6.20 -8.26 -2.29
C ILE A 91 4.73 -8.45 -2.67
N ALA A 92 4.25 -9.70 -2.72
CA ALA A 92 2.86 -9.99 -3.09
C ALA A 92 1.84 -9.34 -2.14
N THR A 93 2.16 -9.30 -0.84
CA THR A 93 1.30 -8.66 0.17
C THR A 93 1.28 -7.14 -0.01
N GLY A 94 2.45 -6.52 -0.20
CA GLY A 94 2.56 -5.09 -0.48
C GLY A 94 1.86 -4.68 -1.78
N GLU A 95 1.97 -5.48 -2.85
CA GLU A 95 1.25 -5.25 -4.11
C GLU A 95 -0.26 -5.32 -3.92
N ARG A 96 -0.75 -6.32 -3.18
CA ARG A 96 -2.18 -6.46 -2.87
C ARG A 96 -2.69 -5.28 -2.06
N GLU A 97 -1.98 -4.89 -1.01
CA GLU A 97 -2.36 -3.76 -0.16
C GLU A 97 -2.34 -2.44 -0.95
N ALA A 98 -1.31 -2.22 -1.76
CA ALA A 98 -1.22 -1.04 -2.62
C ALA A 98 -2.36 -0.99 -3.65
N PHE A 99 -2.76 -2.14 -4.22
CA PHE A 99 -3.87 -2.23 -5.15
C PHE A 99 -5.21 -1.89 -4.48
N ILE A 100 -5.47 -2.45 -3.29
CA ILE A 100 -6.67 -2.17 -2.50
C ILE A 100 -6.73 -0.69 -2.14
N ALA A 101 -5.66 -0.14 -1.57
CA ALA A 101 -5.59 1.26 -1.18
C ALA A 101 -5.80 2.21 -2.37
N ARG A 102 -5.24 1.87 -3.55
CA ARG A 102 -5.47 2.64 -4.77
C ARG A 102 -6.93 2.58 -5.22
N SER A 103 -7.54 1.40 -5.21
CA SER A 103 -8.94 1.22 -5.59
C SER A 103 -9.90 1.95 -4.63
N GLU A 104 -9.64 1.88 -3.33
CA GLU A 104 -10.41 2.60 -2.31
C GLU A 104 -10.24 4.11 -2.45
N GLY A 105 -9.00 4.58 -2.66
CA GLY A 105 -8.71 5.98 -2.93
C GLY A 105 -9.40 6.52 -4.17
N GLN A 106 -9.43 5.74 -5.26
CA GLN A 106 -10.16 6.09 -6.49
C GLN A 106 -11.67 6.20 -6.23
N ARG A 107 -12.26 5.20 -5.58
CA ARG A 107 -13.68 5.24 -5.21
C ARG A 107 -14.02 6.46 -4.35
N GLN A 108 -13.20 6.76 -3.35
CA GLN A 108 -13.42 7.90 -2.47
C GLN A 108 -13.26 9.23 -3.23
N ALA A 109 -12.27 9.32 -4.13
CA ALA A 109 -12.07 10.51 -4.95
C ALA A 109 -13.28 10.76 -5.88
N GLU A 110 -13.83 9.72 -6.51
CA GLU A 110 -15.03 9.82 -7.33
C GLU A 110 -16.26 10.27 -6.52
N ILE A 111 -16.45 9.71 -5.32
CA ILE A 111 -17.53 10.14 -4.41
C ILE A 111 -17.37 11.61 -4.04
N ASN A 112 -16.17 12.01 -3.63
CA ASN A 112 -15.89 13.40 -3.24
C ASN A 112 -16.12 14.35 -4.40
N LYS A 113 -15.73 13.96 -5.62
CA LYS A 113 -15.96 14.74 -6.84
C LYS A 113 -17.46 14.88 -7.12
N ALA A 114 -18.20 13.78 -7.12
CA ALA A 114 -19.64 13.79 -7.36
C ALA A 114 -20.40 14.64 -6.30
N GLN A 115 -20.00 14.54 -5.02
CA GLN A 115 -20.54 15.36 -3.95
C GLN A 115 -20.21 16.85 -4.13
N GLY A 116 -18.98 17.18 -4.52
CA GLY A 116 -18.55 18.55 -4.82
C GLY A 116 -19.34 19.15 -5.99
N GLU A 117 -19.54 18.39 -7.06
CA GLU A 117 -20.34 18.79 -8.21
C GLU A 117 -21.81 19.01 -7.83
N ALA A 118 -22.41 18.09 -7.08
CA ALA A 118 -23.78 18.23 -6.59
C ALA A 118 -23.95 19.47 -5.71
N ALA A 119 -23.03 19.69 -4.76
CA ALA A 119 -23.03 20.86 -3.89
C ALA A 119 -22.85 22.17 -4.69
N ALA A 120 -21.99 22.17 -5.70
CA ALA A 120 -21.80 23.31 -6.59
C ALA A 120 -23.08 23.65 -7.39
N ILE A 121 -23.76 22.64 -7.94
CA ILE A 121 -25.03 22.82 -8.67
C ILE A 121 -26.10 23.43 -7.76
N VAL A 122 -26.23 22.91 -6.53
CA VAL A 122 -27.19 23.44 -5.55
C VAL A 122 -26.85 24.90 -5.20
N ALA A 123 -25.58 25.20 -4.92
CA ALA A 123 -25.15 26.56 -4.62
C ALA A 123 -25.42 27.54 -5.77
N VAL A 124 -25.18 27.13 -7.02
CA VAL A 124 -25.49 27.94 -8.21
C VAL A 124 -27.00 28.12 -8.38
N ALA A 125 -27.78 27.07 -8.18
CA ALA A 125 -29.23 27.13 -8.27
C ALA A 125 -29.83 28.07 -7.21
N ASP A 126 -29.37 27.99 -5.96
CA ASP A 126 -29.79 28.87 -4.87
C ASP A 126 -29.41 30.32 -5.15
N ALA A 127 -28.17 30.57 -5.58
CA ALA A 127 -27.72 31.91 -5.96
C ALA A 127 -28.54 32.48 -7.12
N THR A 128 -28.89 31.64 -8.11
CA THR A 128 -29.73 32.04 -9.25
C THR A 128 -31.15 32.36 -8.80
N ALA A 129 -31.73 31.54 -7.91
CA ALA A 129 -33.06 31.76 -7.36
C ALA A 129 -33.12 33.04 -6.52
N GLU A 130 -32.07 33.34 -5.75
CA GLU A 130 -31.96 34.59 -5.00
C GLU A 130 -31.78 35.79 -5.94
N ALA A 131 -30.97 35.67 -6.99
CA ALA A 131 -30.79 36.70 -8.00
C ALA A 131 -32.12 37.02 -8.72
N ILE A 132 -32.89 36.01 -9.14
CA ILE A 132 -34.21 36.18 -9.75
C ILE A 132 -35.17 36.89 -8.79
N ARG A 133 -35.17 36.52 -7.50
CA ARG A 133 -35.98 37.20 -6.49
C ARG A 133 -35.63 38.68 -6.38
N LYS A 134 -34.35 39.03 -6.30
CA LYS A 134 -33.87 40.43 -6.28
C LYS A 134 -34.28 41.19 -7.53
N ILE A 135 -34.19 40.57 -8.71
CA ILE A 135 -34.65 41.19 -9.97
C ILE A 135 -36.17 41.44 -9.93
N ALA A 136 -36.96 40.45 -9.48
CA ALA A 136 -38.41 40.59 -9.39
C ALA A 136 -38.87 41.66 -8.37
N GLU A 137 -38.09 41.90 -7.32
CA GLU A 137 -38.28 43.02 -6.40
C GLU A 137 -37.91 44.36 -7.06
N ALA A 138 -36.80 44.43 -7.78
CA ALA A 138 -36.37 45.62 -8.51
C ALA A 138 -37.37 46.03 -9.61
N ILE A 139 -37.97 45.07 -10.33
CA ILE A 139 -39.00 45.34 -11.35
C ILE A 139 -40.24 46.01 -10.76
N ARG A 140 -40.65 45.60 -9.54
CA ARG A 140 -41.79 46.18 -8.83
C ARG A 140 -41.57 47.61 -8.35
N SER A 141 -40.31 48.09 -8.36
CA SER A 141 -40.01 49.48 -8.04
C SER A 141 -40.42 50.43 -9.17
N PRO A 142 -40.76 51.70 -8.89
CA PRO A 142 -41.23 52.64 -9.91
C PRO A 142 -40.22 52.82 -11.05
N GLY A 143 -40.64 52.59 -12.30
CA GLY A 143 -39.77 52.62 -13.49
C GLY A 143 -39.00 51.32 -13.80
N GLY A 144 -39.14 50.29 -12.96
CA GLY A 144 -38.44 49.01 -13.11
C GLY A 144 -38.78 48.24 -14.40
N GLU A 145 -40.06 48.19 -14.78
CA GLU A 145 -40.48 47.52 -16.03
C GLU A 145 -39.88 48.18 -17.29
N GLN A 146 -39.82 49.51 -17.32
CA GLN A 146 -39.25 50.27 -18.43
C GLN A 146 -37.73 50.06 -18.53
N ALA A 147 -37.04 50.03 -17.39
CA ALA A 147 -35.61 49.72 -17.33
C ALA A 147 -35.29 48.30 -17.81
N VAL A 148 -36.12 47.30 -17.48
CA VAL A 148 -35.94 45.93 -17.98
C VAL A 148 -36.16 45.83 -19.48
N GLN A 149 -37.19 46.48 -20.03
CA GLN A 149 -37.42 46.47 -21.49
C GLN A 149 -36.23 47.05 -22.25
N LEU A 150 -35.66 48.17 -21.78
CA LEU A 150 -34.45 48.74 -22.36
C LEU A 150 -33.26 47.78 -22.24
N LYS A 151 -33.07 47.13 -21.09
CA LYS A 151 -31.97 46.19 -20.85
C LYS A 151 -32.05 44.94 -21.74
N VAL A 152 -33.26 44.42 -21.97
CA VAL A 152 -33.49 43.29 -22.88
C VAL A 152 -33.19 43.70 -24.32
N ALA A 153 -33.58 44.91 -24.72
CA ALA A 153 -33.25 45.45 -26.04
C ALA A 153 -31.73 45.61 -26.23
N GLU A 154 -31.01 46.18 -25.25
CA GLU A 154 -29.54 46.27 -25.26
C GLU A 154 -28.89 44.90 -25.44
N LYS A 155 -29.28 43.90 -24.63
CA LYS A 155 -28.74 42.53 -24.71
C LYS A 155 -29.08 41.84 -26.02
N ALA A 156 -30.26 42.07 -26.58
CA ALA A 156 -30.61 41.53 -27.89
C ALA A 156 -29.69 42.10 -28.97
N VAL A 157 -29.45 43.41 -28.97
CA VAL A 157 -28.53 44.07 -29.92
C VAL A 157 -27.10 43.55 -29.74
N GLU A 158 -26.59 43.39 -28.51
CA GLU A 158 -25.28 42.80 -28.25
C GLU A 158 -25.17 41.35 -28.72
N ALA A 159 -26.20 40.53 -28.45
CA ALA A 159 -26.23 39.14 -28.89
C ALA A 159 -26.24 39.04 -30.42
N TYR A 160 -27.02 39.90 -31.09
CA TYR A 160 -26.99 40.02 -32.55
C TYR A 160 -25.63 40.50 -33.07
N ALA A 161 -24.96 41.43 -32.39
CA ALA A 161 -23.62 41.90 -32.75
C ALA A 161 -22.56 40.80 -32.61
N GLN A 162 -22.62 39.99 -31.54
CA GLN A 162 -21.73 38.84 -31.37
C GLN A 162 -21.98 37.74 -32.39
N LEU A 163 -23.26 37.49 -32.75
CA LEU A 163 -23.63 36.54 -33.81
C LEU A 163 -23.09 37.02 -35.18
N ALA A 164 -23.21 38.32 -35.47
CA ALA A 164 -22.68 38.94 -36.68
C ALA A 164 -21.14 38.93 -36.73
N GLN A 165 -20.45 38.96 -35.59
CA GLN A 165 -18.98 38.84 -35.53
C GLN A 165 -18.46 37.41 -35.68
N LYS A 166 -19.17 36.40 -35.13
CA LYS A 166 -18.72 34.99 -35.17
C LYS A 166 -19.12 34.24 -36.43
N ASN A 167 -20.16 34.67 -37.14
CA ASN A 167 -20.67 33.99 -38.32
C ASN A 167 -20.46 34.86 -39.57
N ASN A 168 -19.49 34.50 -40.41
CA ASN A 168 -19.22 35.16 -41.70
C ASN A 168 -20.22 34.74 -42.80
N THR A 169 -21.36 34.18 -42.42
CA THR A 169 -22.46 33.80 -43.31
C THR A 169 -23.64 34.68 -42.99
N MET A 170 -23.85 35.68 -43.84
CA MET A 170 -24.98 36.57 -43.81
C MET A 170 -26.28 35.79 -44.02
N ILE A 171 -26.92 35.34 -42.94
CA ILE A 171 -28.32 34.90 -42.97
C ILE A 171 -29.16 36.16 -42.75
N VAL A 172 -29.34 36.94 -43.83
CA VAL A 172 -30.48 37.84 -43.93
C VAL A 172 -31.67 36.95 -44.29
N PRO A 173 -32.73 36.86 -43.46
CA PRO A 173 -33.93 36.15 -43.86
C PRO A 173 -34.47 36.84 -45.11
N GLY A 174 -34.42 36.15 -46.26
CA GLY A 174 -34.99 36.65 -47.52
C GLY A 174 -36.51 36.86 -47.45
N ASN A 175 -37.18 36.29 -46.44
CA ASN A 175 -38.63 36.38 -46.26
C ASN A 175 -38.99 36.75 -44.82
N MET A 176 -39.27 38.03 -44.55
CA MET A 176 -39.82 38.51 -43.27
C MET A 176 -41.20 37.90 -42.92
N SER A 177 -41.85 37.24 -43.88
CA SER A 177 -43.14 36.56 -43.74
C SER A 177 -43.06 35.25 -42.95
N GLU A 178 -41.94 34.52 -42.99
CA GLU A 178 -41.81 33.24 -42.29
C GLU A 178 -41.60 33.42 -40.78
N VAL A 179 -40.85 34.44 -40.36
CA VAL A 179 -40.66 34.78 -38.94
C VAL A 179 -41.97 35.28 -38.31
N ALA A 180 -42.74 36.09 -39.03
CA ALA A 180 -44.08 36.50 -38.61
C ALA A 180 -45.03 35.30 -38.48
N SER A 181 -44.93 34.30 -39.37
CA SER A 181 -45.75 33.08 -39.33
C SER A 181 -45.41 32.18 -38.15
N LEU A 182 -44.13 32.09 -37.77
CA LEU A 182 -43.65 31.30 -36.63
C LEU A 182 -44.03 31.94 -35.29
N ILE A 183 -43.99 33.28 -35.22
CA ILE A 183 -44.47 34.05 -34.07
C ILE A 183 -46.00 33.98 -33.98
N ALA A 184 -46.73 34.02 -35.10
CA ALA A 184 -48.18 33.87 -35.11
C ALA A 184 -48.64 32.46 -34.65
N THR A 185 -47.93 31.40 -35.07
CA THR A 185 -48.25 30.02 -34.63
C THR A 185 -47.91 29.79 -33.16
N SER A 186 -46.79 30.33 -32.67
CA SER A 186 -46.44 30.25 -31.24
C SER A 186 -47.39 31.08 -30.37
N MET A 187 -47.80 32.28 -30.81
CA MET A 187 -48.82 33.08 -30.12
C MET A 187 -50.21 32.43 -30.17
N ALA A 188 -50.57 31.74 -31.26
CA ALA A 188 -51.83 30.99 -31.36
C ALA A 188 -51.87 29.80 -30.39
N LEU A 189 -50.75 29.09 -30.21
CA LEU A 189 -50.64 27.99 -29.23
C LEU A 189 -50.73 28.49 -27.79
N ILE A 190 -50.20 29.69 -27.50
CA ILE A 190 -50.35 30.34 -26.19
C ILE A 190 -51.80 30.81 -25.98
N LYS A 191 -52.46 31.34 -27.02
CA LYS A 191 -53.84 31.83 -26.96
C LYS A 191 -54.89 30.71 -26.87
N HIS A 192 -54.58 29.50 -27.35
CA HIS A 192 -55.49 28.35 -27.26
C HIS A 192 -55.41 27.58 -25.93
N LYS A 193 -54.54 28.00 -24.99
CA LYS A 193 -54.42 27.42 -23.63
C LYS A 193 -54.98 28.31 -22.51
N ALA A 194 -55.98 29.13 -22.80
CA ALA A 194 -56.91 29.68 -21.80
C ALA A 194 -58.21 30.06 -22.53
N PRO A 195 -59.41 29.59 -22.11
CA PRO A 195 -59.88 29.59 -20.72
C PRO A 195 -60.55 28.28 -20.24
N GLY A 196 -60.44 27.98 -18.96
CA GLY A 196 -61.12 26.85 -18.32
C GLY A 196 -60.90 26.81 -16.80
N ALA A 197 -61.47 27.78 -16.09
CA ALA A 197 -61.87 27.73 -14.69
C ALA A 197 -62.96 28.81 -14.50
N PRO A 198 -63.96 28.67 -13.63
CA PRO A 198 -64.01 27.86 -12.41
C PRO A 198 -64.51 26.43 -12.56
#